data_AF-A0A0P9Z3H2-F1
#
_entry.id   AF-A0A0P9Z3H2-F1
#
_cell.length_a   1.000
_cell.length_b   1.000
_cell.length_c   1.000
_cell.angle_alpha   90.00
_cell.angle_beta   90.00
_cell.angle_gamma   90.00
#
_symmetry.space_group_name_H-M   'P 1'
#
loop_
_entity.id
_entity.type
_entity.pdbx_description
1 polymer ?
#
loop_
_entity_poly.entity_id
_entity_poly.type
_entity_poly.pdbx_seq_one_letter_code
_entity_poly.pdbx_strand_id
1 'polypeptide(L)' 'MDRPLLKLIERGSQQTTSARTYTHAAKATPEWRRARDQYVNHVMECRNCSMPTGRHCPAGADLRITYDQTPMEIHQ' A
#
# COMPACT_ATOMS: atom_id res chain seq x y z
N MET A 1 -38.92 1.09 -8.07
CA MET A 1 -37.52 0.61 -8.04
C MET A 1 -36.64 1.76 -8.48
N ASP A 2 -36.22 2.60 -7.52
CA ASP A 2 -35.43 3.80 -7.75
C ASP A 2 -33.94 3.40 -7.81
N ARG A 3 -33.31 3.55 -8.97
CA ARG A 3 -31.94 3.06 -9.21
C ARG A 3 -30.98 4.22 -8.98
N PRO A 4 -30.17 4.22 -7.91
CA PRO A 4 -29.31 5.36 -7.60
C PRO A 4 -28.24 5.50 -8.68
N LEU A 5 -28.26 6.64 -9.38
CA LEU A 5 -27.24 7.02 -10.36
C LEU A 5 -26.00 7.53 -9.63
N LEU A 6 -24.89 6.81 -9.76
CA LEU A 6 -23.57 7.24 -9.30
C LEU A 6 -23.16 8.49 -10.09
N LYS A 7 -23.00 9.63 -9.42
CA LYS A 7 -22.46 10.86 -10.01
C LYS A 7 -20.93 10.87 -9.90
N LEU A 8 -20.25 11.06 -11.03
CA LEU A 8 -18.82 11.35 -11.07
C LEU A 8 -18.58 12.73 -10.45
N ILE A 9 -17.84 12.79 -9.34
CA ILE A 9 -17.41 14.04 -8.73
C ILE A 9 -16.10 14.45 -9.39
N GLU A 10 -16.12 15.52 -10.17
CA GLU A 10 -14.91 16.13 -10.74
C GLU A 10 -14.11 16.77 -9.61
N ARG A 11 -13.07 16.07 -9.14
CA ARG A 11 -12.17 16.59 -8.10
C ARG A 11 -11.33 17.69 -8.73
N GLY A 12 -11.66 18.94 -8.39
CA GLY A 12 -10.92 20.14 -8.75
C GLY A 12 -9.41 19.95 -8.69
N SER A 13 -8.77 20.35 -9.79
CA SER A 13 -7.36 20.26 -10.12
C SER A 13 -6.51 21.18 -9.25
N GLN A 14 -6.24 20.75 -8.02
CA GLN A 14 -5.16 21.27 -7.17
C GLN A 14 -4.43 20.11 -6.47
N GLN A 15 -3.99 19.14 -7.26
CA GLN A 15 -2.96 18.20 -6.80
C GLN A 15 -1.68 18.69 -7.44
N THR A 16 -0.88 19.41 -6.65
CA THR A 16 0.54 19.62 -6.91
C THR A 16 1.14 18.28 -7.30
N THR A 17 1.43 18.12 -8.59
CA THR A 17 2.21 17.03 -9.17
C THR A 17 3.63 17.14 -8.61
N SER A 18 3.81 16.73 -7.35
CA SER A 18 5.03 16.01 -7.02
C SER A 18 5.02 14.83 -7.99
N ALA A 19 6.03 14.72 -8.83
CA ALA A 19 6.23 13.59 -9.72
C ALA A 19 6.27 12.35 -8.84
N ARG A 20 5.10 11.80 -8.54
CA ARG A 20 4.94 10.54 -7.84
C ARG A 20 5.41 9.55 -8.88
N THR A 21 6.70 9.21 -8.82
CA THR A 21 7.27 8.12 -9.56
C THR A 21 6.35 6.95 -9.31
N TYR A 22 5.50 6.65 -10.29
CA TYR A 22 4.62 5.50 -10.24
C TYR A 22 5.55 4.31 -10.43
N THR A 23 6.15 3.86 -9.33
CA THR A 23 6.85 2.59 -9.25
C THR A 23 5.81 1.54 -9.60
N HIS A 24 5.93 1.02 -10.81
CA HIS A 24 4.88 0.21 -11.41
C HIS A 24 4.94 -1.14 -10.72
N ALA A 25 3.82 -1.64 -10.17
CA ALA A 25 3.79 -2.94 -9.51
C ALA A 25 4.28 -4.08 -10.44
N ALA A 26 4.24 -3.90 -11.76
CA ALA A 26 4.82 -4.84 -12.72
C ALA A 26 6.35 -4.79 -12.84
N LYS A 27 7.00 -3.68 -12.46
CA LYS A 27 8.47 -3.58 -12.30
C LYS A 27 8.94 -3.98 -10.91
N ALA A 28 8.01 -4.25 -10.00
CA ALA A 28 8.37 -4.61 -8.63
C ALA A 28 9.14 -5.93 -8.60
N THR A 29 10.27 -5.91 -7.91
CA THR A 29 11.09 -7.11 -7.68
C THR A 29 10.24 -8.20 -7.03
N PRO A 30 10.49 -9.49 -7.35
CA PRO A 30 9.83 -10.61 -6.67
C PRO A 30 9.98 -10.55 -5.15
N GLU A 31 11.13 -10.07 -4.67
CA GLU A 31 11.47 -9.91 -3.25
C GLU A 31 10.56 -8.87 -2.59
N TRP A 32 10.39 -7.70 -3.23
CA TRP A 32 9.48 -6.67 -2.73
C TRP A 32 8.04 -7.15 -2.68
N ARG A 33 7.59 -7.86 -3.73
CA ARG A 33 6.23 -8.42 -3.76
C ARG A 33 6.02 -9.40 -2.62
N ARG A 34 6.99 -10.28 -2.36
CA ARG A 34 6.94 -11.22 -1.25
C ARG A 34 6.86 -10.51 0.11
N ALA A 35 7.70 -9.51 0.35
CA ALA A 35 7.68 -8.73 1.59
C ALA A 35 6.34 -7.99 1.79
N ARG A 36 5.80 -7.42 0.71
CA ARG A 36 4.47 -6.79 0.70
C ARG A 36 3.38 -7.78 1.07
N ASP A 37 3.34 -8.91 0.40
CA ASP A 37 2.27 -9.90 0.58
C ASP A 37 2.33 -10.49 2.00
N GLN A 38 3.52 -10.71 2.56
CA GLN A 38 3.70 -11.10 3.96
C GLN A 38 3.15 -10.04 4.93
N TYR A 39 3.48 -8.77 4.72
CA TYR A 39 2.98 -7.68 5.55
C TYR A 39 1.45 -7.53 5.43
N VAL A 40 0.90 -7.56 4.21
CA VAL A 40 -0.54 -7.43 3.97
C VAL A 40 -1.31 -8.61 4.56
N ASN A 41 -0.86 -9.84 4.32
CA ASN A 41 -1.50 -11.04 4.90
C ASN A 41 -1.48 -10.95 6.44
N HIS A 42 -0.35 -10.55 7.02
CA HIS A 42 -0.26 -10.37 8.47
C HIS A 42 -1.22 -9.31 9.00
N VAL A 43 -1.35 -8.15 8.35
CA VAL A 43 -2.29 -7.10 8.77
C VAL A 43 -3.74 -7.57 8.63
N MET A 44 -4.06 -8.39 7.63
CA MET A 44 -5.40 -8.94 7.41
C MET A 44 -5.77 -10.04 8.44
N GLU A 45 -4.80 -10.85 8.88
CA GLU A 45 -5.01 -11.93 9.85
C GLU A 45 -4.89 -11.45 11.31
N CYS A 46 -4.00 -10.50 11.57
CA CYS A 46 -3.69 -10.05 12.92
C CYS A 46 -4.69 -8.98 13.38
N ARG A 47 -5.61 -9.36 14.26
CA ARG A 47 -6.55 -8.43 14.92
C ARG A 47 -5.87 -7.33 15.75
N ASN A 48 -4.63 -7.57 16.18
CA ASN A 48 -3.85 -6.61 16.96
C ASN A 48 -3.23 -5.53 16.05
N CYS A 49 -3.09 -5.83 14.75
CA CYS A 49 -2.74 -4.87 13.72
C CYS A 49 -4.02 -4.17 13.26
N SER A 50 -4.02 -2.84 13.23
CA SER A 50 -5.16 -2.06 12.74
C SER A 50 -4.69 -0.93 11.84
N MET A 51 -5.17 -0.96 10.61
CA MET A 51 -5.24 0.20 9.72
C MET A 51 -6.59 0.87 9.99
N PRO A 52 -6.68 2.15 10.42
CA PRO A 52 -5.95 3.33 9.94
C PRO A 52 -5.06 4.02 10.99
N THR A 53 -5.01 3.50 12.22
CA THR A 53 -4.30 4.11 13.35
C THR A 53 -2.81 3.76 13.41
N GLY A 54 -2.32 2.89 12.51
CA GLY A 54 -0.91 2.51 12.45
C GLY A 54 -0.47 1.62 13.61
N ARG A 55 -1.43 0.98 14.31
CA ARG A 55 -1.09 0.05 15.38
C ARG A 55 -0.59 -1.25 14.74
N HIS A 56 0.67 -1.57 14.97
CA HIS A 56 1.29 -2.81 14.55
C HIS A 56 1.65 -3.64 15.79
N CYS A 57 1.46 -4.96 15.73
CA CYS A 57 2.08 -5.85 16.71
C CYS A 57 3.61 -5.90 16.44
N PRO A 58 4.44 -6.40 17.37
CA PRO A 58 5.89 -6.48 17.16
C PRO A 58 6.27 -7.19 15.85
N ALA A 59 5.65 -8.33 15.54
CA ALA A 59 5.87 -9.05 14.29
C ALA A 59 5.42 -8.24 13.04
N GLY A 60 4.31 -7.51 13.15
CA GLY A 60 3.83 -6.63 12.08
C GLY A 60 4.72 -5.42 11.86
N ALA A 61 5.36 -4.91 12.92
CA ALA A 61 6.35 -3.84 12.84
C ALA A 61 7.63 -4.32 12.14
N ASP A 62 8.11 -5.53 12.46
CA ASP A 62 9.27 -6.13 11.78
C ASP A 62 8.98 -6.37 10.29
N LEU A 63 7.78 -6.86 9.95
CA LEU A 63 7.34 -7.02 8.57
C LEU A 63 7.24 -5.66 7.85
N ARG A 64 6.78 -4.61 8.55
CA ARG A 64 6.72 -3.26 8.00
C ARG A 64 8.11 -2.70 7.72
N ILE A 65 9.05 -2.86 8.65
CA ILE A 65 10.46 -2.46 8.46
C ILE A 65 11.05 -3.21 7.27
N THR A 66 10.84 -4.52 7.18
CA THR A 66 11.32 -5.35 6.06
C THR A 66 10.75 -4.89 4.72
N TYR A 67 9.45 -4.61 4.67
CA TYR A 67 8.78 -4.09 3.48
C TYR A 67 9.31 -2.70 3.07
N ASP A 68 9.51 -1.79 4.03
CA ASP A 68 10.01 -0.44 3.76
C ASP A 68 11.50 -0.43 3.35
N GLN A 69 12.30 -1.39 3.85
CA GLN A 69 13.71 -1.57 3.48
C GLN A 69 13.91 -2.30 2.16
N THR A 70 12.91 -3.04 1.69
CA THR A 70 13.01 -3.74 0.41
C THR A 70 12.77 -2.72 -0.71
N PRO A 71 13.72 -2.50 -1.63
CA PRO A 71 13.51 -1.59 -2.74
C PRO A 71 12.50 -2.19 -3.72
N MET A 72 11.49 -1.41 -4.12
CA MET A 72 10.48 -1.87 -5.08
C MET A 72 11.11 -2.19 -6.44
N GLU A 73 12.05 -1.37 -6.88
CA GLU A 73 12.82 -1.57 -8.11
C GLU A 73 14.31 -1.57 -7.75
N ILE A 74 15.05 -2.59 -8.18
CA ILE A 74 16.51 -2.52 -8.17
C ILE A 74 16.86 -1.55 -9.29
N HIS A 75 17.23 -0.32 -8.90
CA HIS A 75 17.79 0.63 -9.85
C HIS A 75 19.15 0.06 -10.28
N GLN A 76 19.22 -0.45 -11.51
CA GLN A 76 20.47 -0.80 -12.16
C GLN A 76 21.12 0.45 -12.75
#